data_AF-A0A369L5C2-F1
#
_entry.id   AF-A0A369L5C2-F1
#
_cell.length_a   1.000
_cell.length_b   1.000
_cell.length_c   1.000
_cell.angle_alpha   90.00
_cell.angle_beta   90.00
_cell.angle_gamma   90.00
#
_symmetry.space_group_name_H-M   'P 1'
#
loop_
_entity.id
_entity.type
_entity.pdbx_description
1 polymer ?
#
loop_
_entity_poly.entity_id
_entity_poly.type
_entity_poly.pdbx_seq_one_letter_code
_entity_poly.pdbx_strand_id
1 'polypeptide(L)'
;MKPRLRHTLNGLVVGITIAALAGCGTLFHPERKGQMDGRIDPVVAVANGVGLLFFILPGVIAYAVDFSNGTIYLPGTQTTGVDTMPLDANMDVAALEELLSEKSGKTISLDDVLLIVEEVDSLDEALALVRMAGIDDSERLATM
;
A
#
# COMPACT_ATOMS: atom_id res chain seq x y z
N MET A 1 -34.78 33.61 -2.24
CA MET A 1 -33.76 32.95 -3.10
C MET A 1 -34.45 32.39 -4.34
N LYS A 2 -34.00 32.73 -5.56
CA LYS A 2 -34.59 32.24 -6.82
C LYS A 2 -34.59 30.70 -6.85
N PRO A 3 -35.67 30.02 -7.28
CA PRO A 3 -35.78 28.55 -7.25
C PRO A 3 -34.64 27.87 -8.02
N ARG A 4 -34.21 28.46 -9.15
CA ARG A 4 -33.03 28.02 -9.91
C ARG A 4 -31.74 28.00 -9.09
N LEU A 5 -31.52 29.00 -8.23
CA LEU A 5 -30.34 29.10 -7.37
C LEU A 5 -30.31 28.02 -6.28
N ARG A 6 -31.50 27.61 -5.79
CA ARG A 6 -31.62 26.55 -4.78
C ARG A 6 -31.31 25.17 -5.37
N HIS A 7 -31.79 24.90 -6.58
CA HIS A 7 -31.49 23.64 -7.28
C HIS A 7 -30.01 23.51 -7.65
N THR A 8 -29.36 24.60 -8.08
CA THR A 8 -27.92 24.58 -8.35
C THR A 8 -27.10 24.37 -7.06
N LEU A 9 -27.50 25.01 -5.95
CA LEU A 9 -26.80 24.83 -4.67
C LEU A 9 -26.93 23.39 -4.16
N ASN A 10 -28.13 22.82 -4.22
CA ASN A 10 -28.38 21.45 -3.79
C ASN A 10 -27.60 20.45 -4.66
N GLY A 11 -27.56 20.65 -5.98
CA GLY A 11 -26.77 19.81 -6.88
C GLY A 11 -25.28 19.85 -6.57
N LEU A 12 -24.76 21.04 -6.25
CA LEU A 12 -23.35 21.22 -5.87
C LEU A 12 -23.02 20.47 -4.57
N VAL A 13 -23.86 20.61 -3.54
CA VAL A 13 -23.64 19.92 -2.24
C VAL A 13 -23.67 18.41 -2.42
N VAL A 14 -24.63 17.88 -3.18
CA VAL A 14 -24.72 16.44 -3.48
C VAL A 14 -23.49 15.98 -4.25
N GLY A 15 -23.06 16.71 -5.27
CA GLY A 15 -21.87 16.39 -6.05
C GLY A 15 -20.59 16.34 -5.20
N ILE A 16 -20.39 17.34 -4.34
CA ILE A 16 -19.25 17.38 -3.40
C ILE A 16 -19.29 16.20 -2.44
N THR A 17 -20.47 15.87 -1.93
CA THR A 17 -20.63 14.75 -0.99
C THR A 17 -20.30 13.42 -1.65
N ILE A 18 -20.76 13.18 -2.88
CA ILE A 18 -20.45 11.95 -3.64
C ILE A 18 -18.94 11.86 -3.91
N ALA A 19 -18.32 12.95 -4.32
CA ALA A 19 -16.86 12.98 -4.57
C ALA A 19 -16.06 12.69 -3.30
N ALA A 20 -16.47 13.24 -2.16
CA ALA A 20 -15.83 12.98 -0.87
C ALA A 20 -16.00 11.52 -0.40
N LEU A 21 -17.18 10.92 -0.64
CA LEU A 21 -17.41 9.50 -0.34
C LEU A 21 -16.57 8.56 -1.22
N ALA A 22 -16.19 8.99 -2.42
CA ALA A 22 -15.31 8.24 -3.30
C ALA A 22 -13.82 8.36 -2.92
N GLY A 23 -13.42 9.42 -2.20
CA GLY A 23 -12.02 9.76 -1.92
C GLY A 23 -11.35 10.55 -3.05
N CYS A 24 -10.57 11.59 -2.72
CA CYS A 24 -9.93 12.44 -3.73
C CYS A 24 -8.80 11.70 -4.46
N GLY A 25 -7.98 10.94 -3.75
CA GLY A 25 -6.93 10.12 -4.33
C GLY A 25 -7.50 9.05 -5.25
N THR A 26 -8.59 8.42 -4.84
CA THR A 26 -9.32 7.41 -5.61
C THR A 26 -9.94 7.95 -6.89
N LEU A 27 -10.39 9.20 -6.88
CA LEU A 27 -10.96 9.88 -8.05
C LEU A 27 -9.89 10.38 -9.02
N PHE A 28 -8.80 10.95 -8.52
CA PHE A 28 -7.76 11.56 -9.35
C PHE A 28 -6.64 10.61 -9.78
N HIS A 29 -6.37 9.59 -8.97
CA HIS A 29 -5.27 8.64 -9.20
C HIS A 29 -5.75 7.19 -8.96
N PRO A 30 -6.75 6.70 -9.74
CA PRO A 30 -7.30 5.36 -9.59
C PRO A 30 -6.26 4.25 -9.85
N GLU A 31 -5.20 4.54 -10.59
CA GLU A 31 -4.08 3.64 -10.88
C GLU A 31 -3.25 3.27 -9.64
N ARG A 32 -3.35 4.04 -8.55
CA ARG A 32 -2.65 3.78 -7.28
C ARG A 32 -3.38 2.83 -6.34
N LYS A 33 -4.51 2.26 -6.78
CA LYS A 33 -5.31 1.34 -5.97
C LYS A 33 -4.55 0.05 -5.66
N GLY A 34 -4.64 -0.39 -4.41
CA GLY A 34 -3.99 -1.62 -3.93
C GLY A 34 -2.59 -1.40 -3.37
N GLN A 35 -2.15 -0.15 -3.22
CA GLN A 35 -0.98 0.18 -2.43
C GLN A 35 -1.26 -0.09 -0.95
N MET A 36 -0.32 -0.74 -0.28
CA MET A 36 -0.48 -1.16 1.12
C MET A 36 0.12 -0.13 2.08
N ASP A 37 1.20 0.52 1.67
CA ASP A 37 1.89 1.54 2.46
C ASP A 37 2.73 2.43 1.54
N GLY A 38 3.19 3.56 2.06
CA GLY A 38 4.20 4.39 1.44
C GLY A 38 4.19 5.82 1.93
N ARG A 39 4.95 6.67 1.26
CA ARG A 39 4.99 8.10 1.56
C ARG A 39 3.67 8.74 1.16
N ILE A 40 3.04 9.45 2.09
CA ILE A 40 1.78 10.17 1.84
C ILE A 40 1.97 11.21 0.73
N ASP A 41 1.08 11.21 -0.25
CA ASP A 41 0.95 12.24 -1.27
C ASP A 41 0.37 13.52 -0.63
N PRO A 42 1.17 14.60 -0.50
CA PRO A 42 0.71 15.83 0.15
C PRO A 42 -0.45 16.48 -0.60
N VAL A 43 -0.58 16.28 -1.91
CA VAL A 43 -1.67 16.88 -2.70
C VAL A 43 -3.00 16.24 -2.31
N VAL A 44 -3.05 14.90 -2.23
CA VAL A 44 -4.26 14.17 -1.83
C VAL A 44 -4.58 14.42 -0.35
N ALA A 45 -3.58 14.41 0.53
CA ALA A 45 -3.78 14.68 1.95
C ALA A 45 -4.35 16.09 2.21
N VAL A 46 -3.85 17.10 1.50
CA VAL A 46 -4.39 18.47 1.59
C VAL A 46 -5.80 18.53 1.02
N ALA A 47 -6.08 17.88 -0.11
CA ALA A 47 -7.43 17.86 -0.69
C ALA A 47 -8.47 17.24 0.27
N ASN A 48 -8.15 16.08 0.86
CA ASN A 48 -8.99 15.46 1.88
C ASN A 48 -9.07 16.33 3.15
N GLY A 49 -7.98 17.00 3.52
CA GLY A 49 -7.92 17.93 4.65
C GLY A 49 -8.81 19.17 4.47
N VAL A 50 -8.93 19.69 3.24
CA VAL A 50 -9.90 20.75 2.91
C VAL A 50 -11.33 20.23 3.09
N GLY A 51 -11.61 19.02 2.62
CA GLY A 51 -12.91 18.36 2.86
C GLY A 51 -13.21 18.23 4.35
N LEU A 52 -12.23 17.81 5.15
CA LEU A 52 -12.32 17.68 6.60
C LEU A 52 -12.58 19.01 7.31
N LEU A 53 -11.95 20.10 6.85
CA LEU A 53 -12.09 21.44 7.45
C LEU A 53 -13.50 21.99 7.32
N PHE A 54 -14.12 21.85 6.14
CA PHE A 54 -15.45 22.40 5.88
C PHE A 54 -16.59 21.42 6.20
N PHE A 55 -16.32 20.12 6.14
CA PHE A 55 -17.30 19.05 6.36
C PHE A 55 -16.64 17.82 7.00
N ILE A 56 -16.67 17.75 8.33
CA ILE A 56 -15.96 16.72 9.10
C ILE A 56 -16.28 15.31 8.62
N LEU A 57 -17.58 14.94 8.56
CA LEU A 57 -17.98 13.58 8.24
C LEU A 57 -17.50 13.12 6.85
N PRO A 58 -17.81 13.82 5.73
CA PRO A 58 -17.31 13.40 4.42
C PRO A 58 -15.79 13.51 4.29
N GLY A 59 -15.13 14.44 4.98
CA GLY A 59 -13.68 14.54 4.99
C GLY A 59 -12.97 13.36 5.65
N VAL A 60 -13.49 12.87 6.80
CA VAL A 60 -12.98 11.65 7.44
C VAL A 60 -13.19 10.44 6.52
N ILE A 61 -14.35 10.34 5.87
CA ILE A 61 -14.63 9.23 4.94
C ILE A 61 -13.67 9.28 3.75
N ALA A 62 -13.41 10.44 3.16
CA ALA A 62 -12.45 10.58 2.05
C ALA A 62 -11.06 10.07 2.44
N TYR A 63 -10.59 10.44 3.64
CA TYR A 63 -9.35 9.92 4.20
C TYR A 63 -9.39 8.40 4.36
N ALA A 64 -10.45 7.85 4.99
CA ALA A 64 -10.58 6.43 5.19
C ALA A 64 -10.57 5.66 3.86
N VAL A 65 -11.25 6.16 2.84
CA VAL A 65 -11.31 5.54 1.52
C VAL A 65 -9.97 5.60 0.81
N ASP A 66 -9.28 6.74 0.82
CA ASP A 66 -7.97 6.85 0.16
C ASP A 66 -6.86 6.08 0.90
N PHE A 67 -6.93 5.97 2.23
CA PHE A 67 -6.06 5.06 3.00
C PHE A 67 -6.36 3.59 2.68
N SER A 68 -7.63 3.20 2.69
CA SER A 68 -8.05 1.80 2.46
C SER A 68 -7.77 1.34 1.03
N ASN A 69 -7.89 2.25 0.06
CA ASN A 69 -7.57 1.98 -1.33
C ASN A 69 -6.06 2.11 -1.61
N GLY A 70 -5.28 2.69 -0.70
CA GLY A 70 -3.86 3.01 -0.90
C GLY A 70 -3.60 4.22 -1.79
N THR A 71 -4.63 4.92 -2.27
CA THR A 71 -4.51 6.02 -3.23
C THR A 71 -4.05 7.34 -2.59
N ILE A 72 -3.88 7.37 -1.26
CA ILE A 72 -3.23 8.46 -0.54
C ILE A 72 -1.70 8.39 -0.60
N TYR A 73 -1.13 7.25 -0.98
CA TYR A 73 0.32 7.07 -1.03
C TYR A 73 0.90 7.45 -2.40
N LEU A 74 2.17 7.86 -2.40
CA LEU A 74 2.96 8.10 -3.61
C LEU A 74 3.36 6.75 -4.24
N PRO A 75 3.29 6.63 -5.57
CA PRO A 75 3.71 5.40 -6.25
C PRO A 75 5.20 5.12 -6.05
N GLY A 76 5.55 3.84 -5.93
CA GLY A 76 6.93 3.37 -5.77
C GLY A 76 7.56 3.72 -4.41
N THR A 77 6.77 4.19 -3.44
CA THR A 77 7.27 4.51 -2.09
C THR A 77 6.90 3.46 -1.05
N GLN A 78 6.50 2.27 -1.50
CA GLN A 78 6.06 1.21 -0.61
C GLN A 78 7.19 0.75 0.29
N THR A 79 7.07 1.08 1.57
CA THR A 79 7.85 0.46 2.63
C THR A 79 7.13 -0.80 3.04
N THR A 80 7.14 -1.82 2.18
CA THR A 80 6.84 -3.15 2.70
C THR A 80 7.86 -3.41 3.81
N GLY A 81 7.40 -3.89 4.96
CA GLY A 81 8.24 -4.19 6.13
C GLY A 81 9.17 -5.38 5.89
N VAL A 82 9.85 -5.41 4.74
CA VAL A 82 10.91 -6.34 4.43
C VAL A 82 12.20 -5.65 4.85
N ASP A 83 12.83 -6.21 5.88
CA ASP A 83 14.18 -5.82 6.26
C ASP A 83 15.11 -6.26 5.13
N THR A 84 15.57 -5.29 4.33
CA THR A 84 16.43 -5.55 3.19
C THR A 84 17.87 -5.38 3.63
N MET A 85 18.66 -6.44 3.51
CA MET A 85 20.09 -6.39 3.79
C MET A 85 20.88 -6.53 2.49
N PRO A 86 21.77 -5.58 2.16
CA PRO A 86 22.61 -5.72 0.98
C PRO A 86 23.53 -6.93 1.14
N LEU A 87 23.49 -7.83 0.17
CA LEU A 87 24.44 -8.94 0.06
C LEU A 87 25.72 -8.47 -0.63
N ASP A 88 26.87 -8.96 -0.19
CA ASP A 88 28.13 -8.77 -0.90
C ASP A 88 28.11 -9.61 -2.18
N ALA A 89 28.44 -9.00 -3.32
CA ALA A 89 28.52 -9.66 -4.61
C ALA A 89 29.58 -10.79 -4.66
N ASN A 90 30.52 -10.82 -3.70
CA ASN A 90 31.54 -11.86 -3.57
C ASN A 90 31.26 -12.86 -2.42
N MET A 91 30.07 -12.84 -1.83
CA MET A 91 29.70 -13.77 -0.76
C MET A 91 29.62 -15.20 -1.30
N ASP A 92 30.25 -16.15 -0.60
CA ASP A 92 30.14 -17.56 -0.95
C ASP A 92 28.82 -18.18 -0.45
N VAL A 93 28.44 -19.31 -1.04
CA VAL A 93 27.17 -20.01 -0.74
C VAL A 93 27.10 -20.44 0.74
N ALA A 94 28.24 -20.81 1.34
CA ALA A 94 28.30 -21.24 2.74
C ALA A 94 28.05 -20.08 3.71
N ALA A 95 28.62 -18.91 3.45
CA ALA A 95 28.38 -17.69 4.22
C ALA A 95 26.93 -17.21 4.07
N LEU A 96 26.34 -17.41 2.89
CA LEU A 96 24.92 -17.12 2.66
C LEU A 96 24.02 -18.05 3.48
N GLU A 97 24.29 -19.35 3.52
CA GLU A 97 23.55 -20.32 4.34
C GLU A 97 23.63 -20.00 5.84
N GLU A 98 24.82 -19.63 6.32
CA GLU A 98 25.03 -19.24 7.71
C GLU A 98 24.21 -17.98 8.06
N LEU A 99 24.28 -16.95 7.22
CA LEU A 99 23.55 -15.70 7.38
C LEU A 99 22.03 -15.91 7.36
N LEU A 100 21.53 -16.68 6.38
CA LEU A 100 20.10 -17.01 6.29
C LEU A 100 19.64 -17.83 7.50
N SER A 101 20.46 -18.78 7.96
CA SER A 101 20.13 -19.61 9.11
C SER A 101 20.06 -18.81 10.41
N GLU A 102 21.00 -17.88 10.60
CA GLU A 102 21.03 -16.97 11.75
C GLU A 102 19.79 -16.07 11.78
N LYS A 103 19.42 -15.49 10.64
CA LYS A 103 18.29 -14.54 10.55
C LYS A 103 16.92 -15.21 10.57
N SER A 104 16.79 -16.39 9.96
CA SER A 104 15.54 -17.16 9.93
C SER A 104 15.31 -17.94 11.23
N GLY A 105 16.37 -18.19 12.01
CA GLY A 105 16.32 -19.08 13.19
C GLY A 105 16.09 -20.56 12.83
N LYS A 106 16.25 -20.91 11.55
CA LYS A 106 16.09 -22.26 11.00
C LYS A 106 17.34 -22.63 10.24
N THR A 107 17.78 -23.87 10.32
CA THR A 107 18.89 -24.36 9.48
C THR A 107 18.45 -24.37 8.02
N ILE A 108 19.13 -23.61 7.17
CA ILE A 108 18.87 -23.47 5.73
C ILE A 108 20.04 -24.10 4.98
N SER A 109 19.73 -25.05 4.10
CA SER A 109 20.67 -25.67 3.15
C SER A 109 20.20 -25.32 1.74
N LEU A 110 20.99 -24.58 0.98
CA LEU A 110 20.66 -24.14 -0.38
C LEU A 110 20.70 -25.30 -1.39
N ASP A 111 21.35 -26.41 -1.02
CA ASP A 111 21.36 -27.65 -1.81
C ASP A 111 20.05 -28.46 -1.71
N ASP A 112 19.12 -28.09 -0.82
CA ASP A 112 17.84 -28.79 -0.69
C ASP A 112 16.89 -28.46 -1.87
N VAL A 113 16.28 -29.51 -2.43
CA VAL A 113 15.34 -29.44 -3.56
C VAL A 113 14.11 -28.56 -3.29
N LEU A 114 13.86 -28.20 -2.03
CA LEU A 114 12.72 -27.38 -1.60
C LEU A 114 13.03 -25.87 -1.53
N LEU A 115 14.28 -25.46 -1.77
CA LEU A 115 14.68 -24.05 -1.80
C LEU A 115 14.92 -23.59 -3.25
N ILE A 116 14.23 -22.50 -3.62
CA ILE A 116 14.39 -21.84 -4.91
C ILE A 116 14.99 -20.47 -4.66
N VAL A 117 16.13 -20.21 -5.30
CA VAL A 117 16.78 -18.89 -5.31
C VAL A 117 16.60 -18.31 -6.71
N GLU A 118 15.97 -17.15 -6.78
CA GLU A 118 15.70 -16.44 -8.03
C GLU A 118 16.18 -15.00 -7.90
N GLU A 119 16.96 -14.54 -8.88
CA GLU A 119 17.34 -13.13 -8.99
C GLU A 119 16.18 -12.37 -9.62
N VAL A 120 15.79 -11.25 -9.03
CA VAL A 120 14.67 -10.43 -9.50
C VAL A 120 15.17 -9.05 -9.94
N ASP A 121 14.52 -8.48 -10.96
CA ASP A 121 14.91 -7.18 -11.52
C ASP A 121 14.49 -6.00 -10.62
N SER A 122 13.52 -6.23 -9.71
CA SER A 122 12.98 -5.19 -8.83
C SER A 122 12.45 -5.72 -7.50
N LEU A 123 12.43 -4.85 -6.49
CA LEU A 123 11.83 -5.14 -5.18
C LEU A 123 10.32 -5.48 -5.31
N ASP A 124 9.60 -4.81 -6.21
CA ASP A 124 8.18 -5.06 -6.45
C ASP A 124 7.92 -6.49 -6.93
N GLU A 125 8.81 -7.03 -7.77
CA GLU A 125 8.76 -8.41 -8.25
C GLU A 125 9.04 -9.42 -7.13
N ALA A 126 10.08 -9.21 -6.33
CA ALA A 126 10.34 -10.03 -5.13
C ALA A 126 9.13 -10.07 -4.19
N LEU A 127 8.50 -8.93 -3.94
CA LEU A 127 7.32 -8.83 -3.06
C LEU A 127 6.12 -9.57 -3.63
N ALA A 128 5.93 -9.55 -4.95
CA ALA A 128 4.88 -10.29 -5.61
C ALA A 128 5.07 -11.81 -5.44
N LEU A 129 6.31 -12.29 -5.62
CA LEU A 129 6.65 -13.71 -5.42
C LEU A 129 6.43 -14.15 -3.96
N VAL A 130 6.88 -13.35 -2.98
CA VAL A 130 6.68 -13.65 -1.55
C VAL A 130 5.19 -13.74 -1.20
N ARG A 131 4.36 -12.84 -1.74
CA ARG A 131 2.90 -12.90 -1.53
C ARG A 131 2.26 -14.13 -2.16
N MET A 132 2.68 -14.50 -3.37
CA MET A 132 2.17 -15.70 -4.05
C MET A 132 2.61 -17.00 -3.38
N ALA A 133 3.75 -16.99 -2.68
CA ALA A 133 4.24 -18.14 -1.92
C ALA A 133 3.39 -18.46 -0.67
N GLY A 134 2.48 -17.57 -0.25
CA GLY A 134 1.55 -17.83 0.85
C GLY A 134 2.21 -17.99 2.23
N ILE A 135 3.42 -17.44 2.40
CA ILE A 135 4.24 -17.63 3.62
C ILE A 135 3.53 -17.11 4.90
N ASP A 136 2.70 -16.06 4.77
CA ASP A 136 1.94 -15.45 5.88
C ASP A 136 0.46 -15.87 5.96
N ASP A 137 -0.02 -16.77 5.09
CA ASP A 137 -1.43 -17.16 5.08
C ASP A 137 -1.86 -17.84 6.38
N SER A 138 -0.93 -18.53 7.06
CA SER A 138 -1.23 -19.20 8.34
C SER A 138 -1.56 -18.23 9.48
N GLU A 139 -0.89 -17.07 9.58
CA GLU A 139 -1.21 -16.02 10.56
C GLU A 139 -2.48 -15.24 10.19
N ARG A 140 -2.70 -14.98 8.89
CA ARG A 140 -3.96 -14.38 8.40
C ARG A 140 -5.18 -15.27 8.67
N LEU A 141 -5.05 -16.58 8.50
CA LEU A 141 -6.12 -17.54 8.77
C LEU A 141 -6.37 -17.76 10.27
N ALA A 142 -5.36 -17.54 11.11
CA ALA A 142 -5.51 -17.62 12.57
C ALA A 142 -6.21 -16.39 13.18
N THR A 143 -6.31 -15.29 12.42
CA THR A 143 -6.91 -14.01 12.86
C THR A 143 -8.28 -13.71 12.25
N MET A 144 -8.82 -14.62 11.42
CA MET A 144 -10.21 -14.62 10.93
C MET A 144 -11.11 -15.51 11.80
#